data_AF-A0A8J7T398-F1
#
_entry.id   AF-A0A8J7T398-F1
#
_cell.length_a   1.000
_cell.length_b   1.000
_cell.length_c   1.000
_cell.angle_alpha   90.00
_cell.angle_beta   90.00
_cell.angle_gamma   90.00
#
_symmetry.space_group_name_H-M   'P 1'
#
loop_
_entity.id
_entity.type
_entity.pdbx_description
1 polymer ?
#
loop_
_entity_poly.entity_id
_entity_poly.type
_entity_poly.pdbx_seq_one_letter_code
_entity_poly.pdbx_strand_id
1 'polypeptide(L)'
;MLGNRALRLSAASLVVAAAGMTLAPHATSYVASSAVVNAPVIPLKAPFDGVIRRPSPGLADPVRPGSTLLSVAADRADRTGLAALEAERATLAGEHESLSRLRAELAALEVGLQSRRAGHAAAYSGWVAARAEAAKARAAEARIRHAQAVDDL
;
A
#
# COMPACT_ATOMS: atom_id res chain seq x y z
N MET A 1 17.81 40.81 -91.37
CA MET A 1 18.40 41.38 -90.13
C MET A 1 17.59 41.10 -88.85
N LEU A 2 16.85 39.97 -88.74
CA LEU A 2 16.04 39.65 -87.55
C LEU A 2 16.75 38.76 -86.51
N GLY A 3 17.69 37.91 -86.93
CA GLY A 3 18.33 36.91 -86.05
C GLY A 3 19.12 37.51 -84.88
N ASN A 4 19.76 38.67 -85.09
CA ASN A 4 20.60 39.29 -84.05
C ASN A 4 19.78 39.96 -82.93
N ARG A 5 18.49 40.28 -83.18
CA ARG A 5 17.59 40.83 -82.16
C ARG A 5 16.99 39.73 -81.30
N ALA A 6 16.56 38.62 -81.93
CA ALA A 6 16.03 37.46 -81.21
C ALA A 6 17.09 36.82 -80.29
N LEU A 7 18.33 36.68 -80.77
CA LEU A 7 19.44 36.13 -79.98
C LEU A 7 19.80 37.02 -78.77
N ARG A 8 19.74 38.35 -78.93
CA ARG A 8 19.97 39.29 -77.83
C ARG A 8 18.85 39.26 -76.80
N LEU A 9 17.60 39.11 -77.25
CA LEU A 9 16.45 38.97 -76.36
C LEU A 9 16.52 37.66 -75.56
N SER A 10 16.83 36.53 -76.19
CA SER A 10 16.98 35.25 -75.50
C SER A 10 18.14 35.28 -74.49
N ALA A 11 19.26 35.89 -74.85
CA ALA A 11 20.39 36.06 -73.95
C ALA A 11 20.05 36.97 -72.76
N ALA A 12 19.34 38.08 -72.99
CA ALA A 12 18.89 38.97 -71.92
C ALA A 12 17.91 38.27 -70.95
N SER A 13 16.94 37.50 -71.48
CA SER A 13 16.01 36.74 -70.65
C SER A 13 16.71 35.68 -69.80
N LEU A 14 17.73 35.01 -70.35
CA LEU A 14 18.52 34.01 -69.63
C LEU A 14 19.30 34.62 -68.47
N VAL A 15 19.89 35.81 -68.68
CA VAL A 15 20.60 36.55 -67.62
C VAL A 15 19.64 36.97 -66.50
N VAL A 16 18.45 37.46 -66.86
CA VAL A 16 17.42 37.84 -65.86
C VAL A 16 16.93 36.64 -65.08
N ALA A 17 16.70 35.49 -65.74
CA ALA A 17 16.28 34.26 -65.07
C ALA A 17 17.36 33.73 -64.10
N ALA A 18 18.62 33.75 -64.53
CA ALA A 18 19.75 33.34 -63.68
C ALA A 18 19.90 34.26 -62.46
N ALA A 19 19.78 35.58 -62.64
CA ALA A 19 19.80 36.54 -61.55
C ALA A 19 18.61 36.36 -60.59
N GLY A 20 17.42 36.05 -61.12
CA GLY A 20 16.24 35.73 -60.31
C GLY A 20 16.45 34.49 -59.45
N MET A 21 17.02 33.41 -60.01
CA MET A 21 17.27 32.18 -59.27
C MET A 21 18.30 32.33 -58.14
N THR A 22 19.29 33.22 -58.30
CA THR A 22 20.30 33.46 -57.25
C THR A 22 19.78 34.40 -56.17
N LEU A 23 18.97 35.41 -56.51
CA LEU A 23 18.38 36.34 -55.54
C LEU A 23 17.15 35.77 -54.82
N ALA A 24 16.38 34.89 -55.45
CA ALA A 24 15.16 34.32 -54.89
C ALA A 24 15.35 33.73 -53.47
N PRO A 25 16.34 32.84 -53.20
CA PRO A 25 16.53 32.29 -51.87
C PRO A 25 16.83 33.38 -50.84
N HIS A 26 17.62 34.40 -51.18
CA HIS A 26 17.93 35.50 -50.26
C HIS A 26 16.74 36.41 -49.94
N ALA A 27 15.77 36.53 -50.86
CA ALA A 27 14.55 37.30 -50.64
C ALA A 27 13.47 36.50 -49.89
N THR A 28 13.41 35.18 -50.07
CA THR A 28 12.35 34.33 -49.48
C THR A 28 12.78 33.58 -48.22
N SER A 29 14.09 33.39 -47.99
CA SER A 29 14.56 32.71 -46.79
C SER A 29 14.62 33.69 -45.62
N TYR A 30 13.72 33.52 -44.67
CA TYR A 30 13.83 34.19 -43.37
C TYR A 30 14.84 33.43 -42.51
N VAL A 31 16.06 33.93 -42.44
CA VAL A 31 17.10 33.40 -41.54
C VAL A 31 16.95 34.10 -40.19
N ALA A 32 16.32 33.41 -39.23
CA ALA A 32 16.26 33.87 -37.86
C ALA A 32 17.59 33.55 -37.15
N SER A 33 18.19 34.54 -36.47
CA SER A 33 19.42 34.35 -35.69
C SER A 33 19.17 33.66 -34.35
N SER A 34 17.91 33.51 -33.93
CA SER A 34 17.52 32.82 -32.71
C SER A 34 16.52 31.71 -33.02
N ALA A 35 16.89 30.49 -32.65
CA ALA A 35 15.99 29.35 -32.61
C ALA A 35 15.94 28.86 -31.16
N VAL A 36 14.74 28.80 -30.58
CA VAL A 36 14.54 28.27 -29.23
C VAL A 36 14.20 26.79 -29.35
N VAL A 37 15.05 25.94 -28.80
CA VAL A 37 14.76 24.50 -28.67
C VAL A 37 13.93 24.29 -27.42
N ASN A 38 12.68 23.88 -27.57
CA ASN A 38 11.83 23.51 -26.45
C ASN A 38 12.13 22.05 -26.06
N ALA A 39 12.93 21.86 -25.01
CA ALA A 39 13.24 20.53 -24.46
C ALA A 39 12.59 20.35 -23.08
N PRO A 40 11.90 19.23 -22.81
CA PRO A 40 11.33 18.95 -21.49
C PRO A 40 12.44 18.71 -20.47
N VAL A 41 12.38 19.41 -19.33
CA VAL A 41 13.35 19.27 -18.23
C VAL A 41 12.68 18.53 -17.07
N ILE A 42 13.31 17.45 -16.61
CA ILE A 42 12.82 16.66 -15.46
C ILE A 42 13.83 16.80 -14.31
N PRO A 43 13.45 17.43 -13.19
CA PRO A 43 14.32 17.51 -12.03
C PRO A 43 14.38 16.16 -11.33
N LEU A 44 15.60 15.66 -11.09
CA LEU A 44 15.83 14.45 -10.30
C LEU A 44 16.42 14.84 -8.95
N LYS A 45 15.86 14.28 -7.87
CA LYS A 45 16.31 14.51 -6.50
C LYS A 45 16.74 13.20 -5.85
N ALA A 46 17.75 13.26 -4.99
CA ALA A 46 18.14 12.11 -4.19
C ALA A 46 17.08 11.83 -3.11
N PRO A 47 16.76 10.55 -2.81
CA PRO A 47 15.78 10.20 -1.78
C PRO A 47 16.32 10.30 -0.35
N PHE A 48 17.64 10.42 -0.20
CA PHE A 48 18.31 10.55 1.09
C PHE A 48 19.55 11.45 0.95
N ASP A 49 19.98 12.03 2.06
CA ASP A 49 21.21 12.80 2.14
C ASP A 49 22.44 11.88 2.09
N GLY A 50 23.44 12.26 1.31
CA GLY A 50 24.63 11.45 1.14
C GLY A 50 25.68 12.08 0.25
N VAL A 51 26.73 11.31 0.00
CA VAL A 51 27.86 11.70 -0.82
C VAL A 51 27.72 11.09 -2.20
N ILE A 52 27.90 11.90 -3.24
CA ILE A 52 27.94 11.44 -4.63
C ILE A 52 29.23 10.62 -4.82
N ARG A 53 29.09 9.30 -4.99
CA ARG A 53 30.19 8.39 -5.30
C ARG A 53 30.57 8.39 -6.77
N ARG A 54 29.57 8.52 -7.65
CA ARG A 54 29.78 8.60 -9.10
C ARG A 54 29.08 9.85 -9.62
N PRO A 55 29.82 10.79 -10.23
CA PRO A 55 29.23 11.99 -10.80
C PRO A 55 28.33 11.63 -11.98
N SER A 56 27.44 12.55 -12.32
CA SER A 56 26.59 12.38 -13.48
C SER A 56 27.36 12.49 -14.80
N PRO A 57 26.81 11.93 -15.89
CA PRO A 57 27.26 12.27 -17.24
C PRO A 57 27.32 13.79 -17.43
N GLY A 58 28.15 14.22 -18.37
CA GLY A 58 28.35 15.63 -18.69
C GLY A 58 27.07 16.30 -19.19
N LEU A 59 27.07 17.63 -19.16
CA LEU A 59 25.96 18.40 -19.72
C LEU A 59 25.81 18.06 -21.21
N ALA A 60 24.59 17.68 -21.62
CA ALA A 60 24.24 17.22 -22.98
C ALA A 60 24.69 15.81 -23.38
N ASP A 61 25.23 14.99 -22.48
CA ASP A 61 25.49 13.59 -22.78
C ASP A 61 24.18 12.81 -22.97
N PRO A 62 24.04 12.01 -24.05
CA PRO A 62 22.85 11.21 -24.29
C PRO A 62 22.76 10.09 -23.26
N VAL A 63 21.64 10.03 -22.55
CA VAL A 63 21.36 9.03 -21.51
C VAL A 63 20.19 8.15 -21.93
N ARG A 64 20.35 6.83 -21.72
CA ARG A 64 19.31 5.85 -22.04
C ARG A 64 18.39 5.64 -20.84
N PRO A 65 17.09 5.33 -21.06
CA PRO A 65 16.20 4.90 -19.99
C PRO A 65 16.82 3.73 -19.20
N GLY A 66 16.73 3.81 -17.87
CA GLY A 66 17.29 2.80 -16.96
C GLY A 66 18.80 2.89 -16.72
N SER A 67 19.51 3.80 -17.39
CA SER A 67 20.93 4.04 -17.09
C SER A 67 21.11 4.73 -15.73
N THR A 68 22.16 4.34 -15.00
CA THR A 68 22.53 4.99 -13.75
C THR A 68 23.09 6.38 -14.03
N LEU A 69 22.32 7.41 -13.70
CA LEU A 69 22.73 8.81 -13.87
C LEU A 69 23.66 9.28 -12.75
N LEU A 70 23.51 8.77 -11.54
CA LEU A 70 24.33 9.16 -10.39
C LEU A 70 24.33 8.02 -9.37
N SER A 71 25.39 7.91 -8.58
CA SER A 71 25.43 7.01 -7.42
C SER A 71 25.64 7.83 -6.16
N VAL A 72 24.67 7.79 -5.25
CA VAL A 72 24.79 8.37 -3.91
C VAL A 72 25.06 7.26 -2.91
N ALA A 73 26.01 7.45 -2.01
CA ALA A 73 26.11 6.65 -0.79
C ALA A 73 25.63 7.48 0.40
N ALA A 74 24.84 6.87 1.27
CA ALA A 74 24.43 7.50 2.51
C ALA A 74 25.69 7.85 3.34
N ASP A 75 25.77 9.08 3.83
CA ASP A 75 26.93 9.58 4.59
C ASP A 75 27.05 8.86 5.95
N ARG A 76 25.90 8.52 6.55
CA ARG A 76 25.81 7.58 7.67
C ARG A 76 24.63 6.66 7.44
N ALA A 77 24.88 5.35 7.42
CA ALA A 77 23.80 4.40 7.70
C ALA A 77 23.35 4.69 9.14
N ASP A 78 22.09 5.09 9.34
CA ASP A 78 21.53 5.33 10.67
C ASP A 78 21.35 4.00 11.41
N ARG A 79 22.48 3.41 11.82
CA ARG A 79 22.53 2.14 12.54
C ARG A 79 21.80 2.25 13.88
N THR A 80 21.83 3.43 14.49
CA THR A 80 21.14 3.71 15.75
C THR A 80 19.64 3.74 15.55
N GLY A 81 19.14 4.45 14.52
CA GLY A 81 17.73 4.46 14.16
C GLY A 81 17.21 3.09 13.74
N LEU A 82 17.99 2.34 12.95
CA LEU A 82 17.64 0.96 12.60
C LEU A 82 17.57 0.06 13.83
N ALA A 83 18.58 0.10 14.71
CA ALA A 83 18.58 -0.70 15.93
C ALA A 83 17.43 -0.32 16.89
N ALA A 84 17.09 0.97 16.98
CA ALA A 84 15.96 1.44 17.76
C ALA A 84 14.63 0.91 17.21
N LEU A 85 14.42 0.99 15.89
CA LEU A 85 13.23 0.44 15.23
C LEU A 85 13.15 -1.08 15.35
N GLU A 86 14.27 -1.79 15.29
CA GLU A 86 14.31 -3.23 15.50
C GLU A 86 13.97 -3.61 16.94
N ALA A 87 14.46 -2.86 17.93
CA ALA A 87 14.14 -3.05 19.34
C ALA A 87 12.66 -2.74 19.63
N GLU A 88 12.13 -1.66 19.05
CA GLU A 88 10.70 -1.31 19.13
C GLU A 88 9.83 -2.43 18.51
N ARG A 89 10.19 -2.91 17.32
CA ARG A 89 9.52 -4.04 16.67
C ARG A 89 9.52 -5.29 17.55
N ALA A 90 10.66 -5.61 18.16
CA ALA A 90 10.79 -6.77 19.04
C ALA A 90 9.90 -6.64 20.29
N THR A 91 9.84 -5.43 20.86
CA THR A 91 9.01 -5.13 22.03
C THR A 91 7.52 -5.30 21.70
N LEU A 92 7.06 -4.66 20.60
CA LEU A 92 5.68 -4.75 20.15
C LEU A 92 5.27 -6.19 19.78
N ALA A 93 6.19 -6.96 19.19
CA ALA A 93 5.93 -8.38 18.90
C ALA A 93 5.75 -9.21 20.18
N GLY A 94 6.58 -8.98 21.20
CA GLY A 94 6.45 -9.63 22.50
C GLY A 94 5.15 -9.26 23.22
N GLU A 95 4.78 -7.98 23.21
CA GLU A 95 3.50 -7.49 23.74
C GLU A 95 2.32 -8.17 23.05
N HIS A 96 2.31 -8.19 21.71
CA HIS A 96 1.26 -8.85 20.93
C HIS A 96 1.14 -10.34 21.26
N GLU A 97 2.26 -11.07 21.37
CA GLU A 97 2.26 -12.48 21.74
C GLU A 97 1.71 -12.70 23.15
N SER A 98 2.10 -11.87 24.12
CA SER A 98 1.60 -11.95 25.50
C SER A 98 0.09 -11.71 25.58
N LEU A 99 -0.42 -10.69 24.89
CA LEU A 99 -1.85 -10.38 24.84
C LEU A 99 -2.64 -11.48 24.14
N SER A 100 -2.07 -12.06 23.09
CA SER A 100 -2.69 -13.18 22.37
C SER A 100 -2.83 -14.42 23.26
N ARG A 101 -1.80 -14.73 24.06
CA ARG A 101 -1.85 -15.82 25.06
C ARG A 101 -2.89 -15.54 26.14
N LEU A 102 -2.88 -14.34 26.72
CA LEU A 102 -3.85 -13.96 27.75
C LEU A 102 -5.29 -14.06 27.23
N ARG A 103 -5.52 -13.63 25.99
CA ARG A 103 -6.84 -13.76 25.34
C ARG A 103 -7.26 -15.23 25.20
N ALA A 104 -6.35 -16.11 24.78
CA ALA A 104 -6.63 -17.54 24.66
C ALA A 104 -6.94 -18.18 26.02
N GLU A 105 -6.18 -17.83 27.06
CA GLU A 105 -6.41 -18.29 28.43
C GLU A 105 -7.77 -17.83 28.98
N LEU A 106 -8.12 -16.56 28.77
CA LEU A 106 -9.42 -16.02 29.17
C LEU A 106 -10.58 -16.71 28.43
N ALA A 107 -10.43 -16.99 27.14
CA ALA A 107 -11.44 -17.73 26.38
C ALA A 107 -11.61 -19.17 26.90
N ALA A 108 -10.50 -19.84 27.23
CA ALA A 108 -10.55 -21.17 27.84
C ALA A 108 -11.22 -21.15 29.23
N LEU A 109 -10.90 -20.13 30.04
CA LEU A 109 -11.51 -19.93 31.35
C LEU A 109 -13.03 -19.70 31.23
N GLU A 110 -13.46 -18.87 30.28
CA GLU A 110 -14.88 -18.61 30.02
C GLU A 110 -15.64 -19.90 29.72
N VAL A 111 -15.11 -20.73 28.80
CA VAL A 111 -15.70 -22.03 28.46
C VAL A 111 -15.78 -22.94 29.69
N GLY A 112 -14.71 -22.97 30.50
CA GLY A 112 -14.67 -23.74 31.75
C GLY A 112 -15.73 -23.29 32.76
N LEU A 113 -15.91 -21.97 32.94
CA LEU A 113 -16.91 -21.40 33.84
C LEU A 113 -18.33 -21.65 33.33
N GLN A 114 -18.59 -21.53 32.03
CA GLN A 114 -19.89 -21.84 31.43
C GLN A 114 -20.26 -23.32 31.66
N SER A 115 -19.32 -24.23 31.46
CA SER A 115 -19.53 -25.67 31.71
C SER A 115 -19.82 -25.96 33.18
N ARG A 116 -19.06 -25.37 34.11
CA ARG A 116 -19.30 -25.51 35.56
C ARG A 116 -20.66 -24.96 35.96
N ARG A 117 -21.05 -23.80 35.43
CA ARG A 117 -22.36 -23.20 35.69
C ARG A 117 -23.49 -24.10 35.22
N ALA A 118 -23.39 -24.65 34.01
CA ALA A 118 -24.37 -25.57 33.47
C ALA A 118 -24.48 -26.85 34.32
N GLY A 119 -23.33 -27.43 34.71
CA GLY A 119 -23.29 -28.60 35.60
C GLY A 119 -23.93 -28.33 36.96
N HIS A 120 -23.64 -27.19 37.59
CA HIS A 120 -24.24 -26.81 38.86
C HIS A 120 -25.77 -26.58 38.74
N ALA A 121 -26.22 -25.93 37.67
CA ALA A 121 -27.64 -25.72 37.42
C ALA A 121 -28.39 -27.05 37.24
N ALA A 122 -27.82 -28.00 36.49
CA ALA A 122 -28.39 -29.33 36.28
C ALA A 122 -28.41 -30.18 37.56
N ALA A 123 -27.32 -30.14 38.35
CA ALA A 123 -27.26 -30.85 39.63
C ALA A 123 -28.29 -30.30 40.62
N TYR A 124 -28.42 -28.98 40.71
CA TYR A 124 -29.37 -28.33 41.60
C TYR A 124 -30.82 -28.63 41.21
N SER A 125 -31.18 -28.53 39.92
CA SER A 125 -32.53 -28.84 39.46
C SER A 125 -32.89 -30.32 39.68
N GLY A 126 -31.95 -31.23 39.44
CA GLY A 126 -32.12 -32.66 39.73
C GLY A 126 -32.32 -32.94 41.23
N TRP A 127 -31.54 -32.29 42.10
CA TRP A 127 -31.71 -32.41 43.55
C TRP A 127 -33.08 -31.90 44.02
N VAL A 128 -33.52 -30.74 43.52
CA VAL A 128 -34.84 -30.18 43.86
C VAL A 128 -35.95 -31.11 43.37
N ALA A 129 -35.86 -31.64 42.14
CA ALA A 129 -36.85 -32.56 41.59
C ALA A 129 -36.95 -33.85 42.41
N ALA A 130 -35.81 -34.47 42.75
CA ALA A 130 -35.78 -35.67 43.59
C ALA A 130 -36.39 -35.42 44.97
N ARG A 131 -36.11 -34.26 45.58
CA ARG A 131 -36.68 -33.86 46.87
C ARG A 131 -38.20 -33.66 46.77
N ALA A 132 -38.69 -33.08 45.68
CA ALA A 132 -40.12 -32.91 45.45
C ALA A 132 -40.84 -34.25 45.30
N GLU A 133 -40.27 -35.21 44.55
CA GLU A 133 -40.85 -36.55 44.40
C GLU A 133 -40.85 -37.32 45.72
N ALA A 134 -39.75 -37.26 46.50
CA ALA A 134 -39.71 -37.87 47.82
C ALA A 134 -40.76 -37.26 48.78
N ALA A 135 -40.99 -35.95 48.70
CA ALA A 135 -42.03 -35.29 49.50
C ALA A 135 -43.45 -35.73 49.08
N LYS A 136 -43.71 -35.88 47.78
CA LYS A 136 -44.99 -36.41 47.27
C LYS A 136 -45.24 -37.84 47.74
N ALA A 137 -44.23 -38.71 47.67
CA ALA A 137 -44.33 -40.09 48.14
C ALA A 137 -44.67 -40.16 49.64
N ARG A 138 -43.95 -39.40 50.47
CA ARG A 138 -44.24 -39.30 51.92
C ARG A 138 -45.63 -38.77 52.22
N ALA A 139 -46.11 -37.79 51.45
CA ALA A 139 -47.46 -37.26 51.60
C ALA A 139 -48.53 -38.30 51.22
N ALA A 140 -48.30 -39.10 50.18
CA ALA A 140 -49.19 -40.20 49.79
C ALA A 140 -49.25 -41.29 50.88
N GLU A 141 -48.10 -41.72 51.40
CA GLU A 141 -48.01 -42.68 52.51
C GLU A 141 -48.71 -42.17 53.78
N ALA A 142 -48.57 -40.88 54.10
CA ALA A 142 -49.25 -40.26 55.24
C ALA A 142 -50.78 -40.27 55.07
N ARG A 143 -51.29 -40.01 53.85
CA ARG A 143 -52.73 -40.07 53.56
C ARG A 143 -53.29 -41.48 53.70
N ILE A 144 -52.57 -42.49 53.19
CA ILE A 144 -52.97 -43.91 53.31
C ILE A 144 -53.04 -44.31 54.79
N ARG A 145 -52.00 -43.99 55.57
CA ARG A 145 -51.99 -44.27 57.02
C ARG A 145 -53.13 -43.58 57.77
N HIS A 146 -53.43 -42.33 57.42
CA HIS A 146 -54.55 -41.61 58.01
C HIS A 146 -55.89 -42.25 57.67
N ALA A 147 -56.10 -42.68 56.41
CA ALA A 147 -57.33 -43.36 56.00
C ALA A 147 -57.54 -44.66 56.78
N GLN A 148 -56.49 -45.49 56.91
CA GLN A 148 -56.53 -46.72 57.69
C GLN A 148 -56.88 -46.48 59.17
N ALA A 149 -56.29 -45.46 59.79
CA ALA A 149 -56.57 -45.12 61.18
C ALA A 149 -58.01 -44.63 61.43
N VAL A 150 -58.68 -44.10 60.40
CA VAL A 150 -60.09 -43.68 60.49
C VAL A 150 -61.04 -44.87 60.33
N ASP A 151 -60.69 -45.86 59.49
CA ASP A 151 -61.51 -47.07 59.28
C ASP A 151 -61.45 -48.04 60.47
N ASP A 152 -60.40 -47.98 61.30
CA ASP A 152 -60.23 -48.81 62.50
C ASP A 152 -60.99 -48.30 63.76
N LEU A 153 -61.70 -47.16 63.66
CA LEU A 153 -62.47 -46.52 64.75
C LEU A 153 -63.99 -46.69 64.57
#